data_AF-A0A660CC42-F1
#
_entry.id   AF-A0A660CC42-F1
#
_cell.length_a   1.000
_cell.length_b   1.000
_cell.length_c   1.000
_cell.angle_alpha   90.00
_cell.angle_beta   90.00
_cell.angle_gamma   90.00
#
_symmetry.space_group_name_H-M   'P 1'
#
loop_
_entity.id
_entity.type
_entity.pdbx_description
1 polymer ?
#
loop_
_entity_poly.entity_id
_entity_poly.type
_entity_poly.pdbx_seq_one_letter_code
_entity_poly.pdbx_strand_id
1 'polypeptide(L)'
;MTDDLAGSIGYALVVAALVLLPFGLFPSLLGLRNSSRKRDRAAPRQAAAFEKHLRNHTGRSTLTVDWMDYEYLSQPALRDLAAVWGWRFRSDEPSARQWLLHFNYEPDTPYEGPAARLASELADADLNADGMYVVDPTLYAALSDEERDRVIAVAGWQRSPRPVVGMLALTRVGTSVASGLGSINLGGVSTAELRQNPDMLARAKAFETTHGFDPLDPYRLEHMRVRENYWLKRFLPAAALCGLLWTVGVFPLLIGLEDGVDSKVFQVGAWMMLAGAACAVLAAWINSRKRREIGAHMKELQRMRRVYRRSTTSN
;
A
#
# COMPACT_ATOMS: atom_id res chain seq x y z
N MET A 1 42.27 -26.62 -15.54
CA MET A 1 41.10 -25.83 -15.11
C MET A 1 40.83 -26.21 -13.68
N THR A 2 41.51 -25.54 -12.78
CA THR A 2 41.94 -26.11 -11.50
C THR A 2 41.42 -25.18 -10.41
N ASP A 3 40.55 -25.71 -9.55
CA ASP A 3 40.08 -25.30 -8.22
C ASP A 3 40.00 -23.79 -7.84
N ASP A 4 40.96 -22.96 -8.19
CA ASP A 4 41.01 -21.51 -7.95
C ASP A 4 39.89 -20.73 -8.63
N LEU A 5 39.50 -21.09 -9.87
CA LEU A 5 38.39 -20.45 -10.58
C LEU A 5 37.05 -20.73 -9.88
N ALA A 6 36.89 -21.96 -9.36
CA ALA A 6 35.69 -22.33 -8.61
C ALA A 6 35.64 -21.60 -7.26
N GLY A 7 36.79 -21.45 -6.60
CA GLY A 7 36.91 -20.69 -5.35
C GLY A 7 36.59 -19.20 -5.51
N SER A 8 37.09 -18.57 -6.57
CA SER A 8 36.86 -17.13 -6.82
C SER A 8 35.42 -16.82 -7.27
N ILE A 9 34.80 -17.68 -8.08
CA ILE A 9 33.36 -17.59 -8.39
C ILE A 9 32.52 -17.79 -7.13
N GLY A 10 32.89 -18.77 -6.28
CA GLY A 10 32.23 -19.02 -5.00
C GLY A 10 32.29 -17.82 -4.07
N TYR A 11 33.46 -17.18 -3.95
CA TYR A 11 33.64 -15.98 -3.13
C TYR A 11 32.80 -14.81 -3.64
N ALA A 12 32.80 -14.56 -4.96
CA ALA A 12 32.00 -13.49 -5.55
C ALA A 12 30.48 -13.71 -5.34
N LEU A 13 30.00 -14.95 -5.45
CA LEU A 13 28.60 -15.29 -5.16
C LEU A 13 28.25 -15.13 -3.68
N VAL A 14 29.16 -15.48 -2.77
CA VAL A 14 28.98 -15.30 -1.32
C VAL A 14 28.93 -13.81 -0.96
N VAL A 15 29.82 -12.99 -1.52
CA VAL A 15 29.81 -11.53 -1.31
C VAL A 15 28.54 -10.91 -1.90
N ALA A 16 28.13 -11.28 -3.10
CA ALA A 16 26.88 -10.79 -3.70
C ALA A 16 25.66 -11.22 -2.87
N ALA A 17 25.62 -12.47 -2.37
CA ALA A 17 24.58 -12.95 -1.50
C ALA A 17 24.55 -12.19 -0.16
N LEU A 18 25.72 -11.90 0.44
CA LEU A 18 25.85 -11.12 1.68
C LEU A 18 25.42 -9.66 1.50
N VAL A 19 25.70 -9.04 0.36
CA VAL A 19 25.30 -7.66 0.04
C VAL A 19 23.79 -7.57 -0.24
N LEU A 20 23.19 -8.59 -0.84
CA LEU A 20 21.75 -8.64 -1.14
C LEU A 20 20.90 -9.15 0.04
N LEU A 21 21.48 -9.93 0.95
CA LEU A 21 20.87 -10.43 2.19
C LEU A 21 20.13 -9.35 3.02
N PRO A 22 20.74 -8.17 3.30
CA PRO A 22 20.06 -7.11 4.05
C PRO A 22 18.90 -6.47 3.28
N PHE A 23 18.80 -6.61 1.96
CA PHE A 23 17.66 -6.07 1.21
C PHE A 23 16.47 -7.03 1.15
N GLY A 24 16.71 -8.35 1.26
CA GLY A 24 15.64 -9.36 1.26
C GLY A 24 15.18 -9.81 2.65
N LEU A 25 16.10 -9.95 3.61
CA LEU A 25 15.81 -10.59 4.91
C LEU A 25 15.59 -9.61 6.05
N PHE A 26 16.13 -8.39 5.99
CA PHE A 26 16.03 -7.41 7.08
C PHE A 26 14.59 -6.95 7.37
N PRO A 27 13.70 -6.75 6.38
CA PRO A 27 12.28 -6.49 6.65
C PRO A 27 11.56 -7.67 7.29
N SER A 28 12.04 -8.90 7.06
CA SER A 28 11.46 -10.14 7.58
C SER A 28 11.92 -10.44 9.01
N LEU A 29 13.16 -10.07 9.36
CA LEU A 29 13.76 -10.28 10.69
C LEU A 29 13.32 -9.24 11.72
N LEU A 30 12.90 -8.04 11.31
CA LEU A 30 12.35 -7.00 12.21
C LEU A 30 10.95 -7.31 12.78
N GLY A 31 10.48 -8.57 12.69
CA GLY A 31 9.27 -9.02 13.41
C GLY A 31 7.94 -8.48 12.90
N LEU A 32 7.94 -7.57 11.93
CA LEU A 32 6.74 -6.91 11.39
C LEU A 32 5.76 -7.87 10.67
N ARG A 33 6.16 -9.12 10.40
CA ARG A 33 5.34 -10.11 9.68
C ARG A 33 4.83 -11.29 10.54
N ASN A 34 5.33 -11.48 11.76
CA ASN A 34 4.98 -12.65 12.58
C ASN A 34 3.79 -12.43 13.53
N SER A 35 3.48 -11.18 13.89
CA SER A 35 2.35 -10.88 14.77
C SER A 35 0.99 -11.17 14.12
N SER A 36 0.85 -10.95 12.80
CA SER A 36 -0.42 -11.20 12.10
C SER A 36 -0.84 -12.66 12.13
N ARG A 37 0.08 -13.60 11.80
CA ARG A 37 -0.24 -15.04 11.78
C ARG A 37 -0.68 -15.60 13.13
N LYS A 38 -0.09 -15.10 14.23
CA LYS A 38 -0.50 -15.51 15.59
C LYS A 38 -1.90 -14.99 15.90
N ARG A 39 -2.16 -13.71 15.58
CA ARG A 39 -3.48 -13.08 15.73
C ARG A 39 -4.56 -13.80 14.93
N ASP A 40 -4.32 -14.08 13.65
CA ASP A 40 -5.28 -14.74 12.74
C ASP A 40 -5.73 -16.11 13.28
N ARG A 41 -4.84 -16.85 13.97
CA ARG A 41 -5.15 -18.16 14.56
C ARG A 41 -5.78 -18.06 15.95
N ALA A 42 -5.39 -17.07 16.75
CA ALA A 42 -5.82 -16.94 18.14
C ALA A 42 -7.15 -16.19 18.29
N ALA A 43 -7.40 -15.18 17.44
CA ALA A 43 -8.62 -14.37 17.45
C ALA A 43 -9.92 -15.18 17.42
N PRO A 44 -10.13 -16.16 16.51
CA PRO A 44 -11.38 -16.93 16.49
C PRO A 44 -11.58 -17.79 17.75
N ARG A 45 -10.49 -18.28 18.36
CA ARG A 45 -10.56 -19.05 19.62
C ARG A 45 -10.94 -18.16 20.79
N GLN A 46 -10.37 -16.95 20.85
CA GLN A 46 -10.74 -15.96 21.85
C GLN A 46 -12.17 -15.47 21.67
N ALA A 47 -12.63 -15.28 20.43
CA ALA A 47 -14.03 -14.91 20.15
C ALA A 47 -15.00 -15.98 20.67
N ALA A 48 -14.74 -17.26 20.36
CA ALA A 48 -15.54 -18.37 20.86
C ALA A 48 -15.49 -18.50 22.40
N ALA A 49 -14.33 -18.27 23.01
CA ALA A 49 -14.18 -18.26 24.47
C ALA A 49 -14.96 -17.10 25.11
N PHE A 50 -14.94 -15.92 24.49
CA PHE A 50 -15.70 -14.76 24.93
C PHE A 50 -17.20 -15.00 24.82
N GLU A 51 -17.69 -15.54 23.68
CA GLU A 51 -19.09 -15.93 23.54
C GLU A 51 -19.54 -16.94 24.60
N LYS A 52 -18.70 -17.95 24.89
CA LYS A 52 -18.99 -18.92 25.96
C LYS A 52 -19.06 -18.23 27.32
N HIS A 53 -18.21 -17.24 27.57
CA HIS A 53 -18.24 -16.43 28.78
C HIS A 53 -19.56 -15.64 28.88
N LEU A 54 -19.99 -14.99 27.79
CA LEU A 54 -21.27 -14.27 27.72
C LEU A 54 -22.47 -15.17 28.00
N ARG A 55 -22.52 -16.37 27.38
CA ARG A 55 -23.63 -17.32 27.53
C ARG A 55 -23.75 -17.89 28.94
N ASN A 56 -22.61 -18.11 29.60
CA ASN A 56 -22.56 -18.72 30.92
C ASN A 56 -22.70 -17.71 32.06
N HIS A 57 -22.67 -16.41 31.75
CA HIS A 57 -22.80 -15.37 32.76
C HIS A 57 -24.24 -15.30 33.29
N THR A 58 -24.41 -15.61 34.57
CA THR A 58 -25.71 -15.58 35.28
C THR A 58 -25.90 -14.31 36.11
N GLY A 59 -24.99 -13.33 35.97
CA GLY A 59 -24.99 -12.08 36.73
C GLY A 59 -26.20 -11.19 36.44
N ARG A 60 -26.64 -10.44 37.47
CA ARG A 60 -27.96 -9.78 37.53
C ARG A 60 -28.15 -8.52 36.66
N SER A 61 -27.12 -7.99 35.99
CA SER A 61 -27.25 -6.84 35.07
C SER A 61 -25.91 -6.34 34.52
N THR A 62 -24.80 -6.63 35.20
CA THR A 62 -23.46 -6.15 34.80
C THR A 62 -22.51 -7.31 34.54
N LEU A 63 -21.67 -7.14 33.53
CA LEU A 63 -20.58 -8.06 33.17
C LEU A 63 -19.28 -7.25 33.14
N THR A 64 -18.25 -7.76 33.83
CA THR A 64 -16.91 -7.18 33.81
C THR A 64 -15.96 -8.18 33.19
N VAL A 65 -15.19 -7.74 32.20
CA VAL A 65 -14.29 -8.58 31.41
C VAL A 65 -12.92 -7.92 31.36
N ASP A 66 -11.85 -8.63 31.70
CA ASP A 66 -10.50 -8.11 31.44
C ASP A 66 -10.19 -8.26 29.95
N TRP A 67 -9.94 -7.14 29.27
CA TRP A 67 -9.57 -7.14 27.85
C TRP A 67 -8.28 -7.92 27.59
N MET A 68 -7.37 -8.00 28.57
CA MET A 68 -6.11 -8.72 28.39
C MET A 68 -6.30 -10.23 28.19
N ASP A 69 -7.39 -10.82 28.69
CA ASP A 69 -7.74 -12.22 28.43
C ASP A 69 -8.07 -12.46 26.94
N TYR A 70 -8.36 -11.39 26.22
CA TYR A 70 -8.79 -11.35 24.82
C TYR A 70 -7.89 -10.46 23.96
N GLU A 71 -6.57 -10.44 24.24
CA GLU A 71 -5.59 -9.54 23.60
C GLU A 71 -5.57 -9.53 22.06
N TYR A 72 -6.06 -10.59 21.38
CA TYR A 72 -6.09 -10.66 19.92
C TYR A 72 -7.37 -10.07 19.32
N LEU A 73 -8.38 -9.78 20.15
CA LEU A 73 -9.61 -9.09 19.78
C LEU A 73 -9.48 -7.59 20.04
N SER A 74 -9.90 -6.79 19.06
CA SER A 74 -10.02 -5.35 19.28
C SER A 74 -11.17 -5.07 20.24
N GLN A 75 -11.09 -3.97 21.00
CA GLN A 75 -12.19 -3.55 21.87
C GLN A 75 -13.52 -3.42 21.10
N PRO A 76 -13.59 -2.85 19.87
CA PRO A 76 -14.80 -2.88 19.05
C PRO A 76 -15.30 -4.31 18.76
N ALA A 77 -14.41 -5.26 18.43
CA ALA A 77 -14.84 -6.64 18.18
C ALA A 77 -15.49 -7.28 19.41
N LEU A 78 -14.97 -7.02 20.63
CA LEU A 78 -15.61 -7.47 21.86
C LEU A 78 -16.97 -6.81 22.09
N ARG A 79 -17.10 -5.51 21.81
CA ARG A 79 -18.39 -4.80 21.89
C ARG A 79 -19.41 -5.39 20.92
N ASP A 80 -18.98 -5.71 19.70
CA ASP A 80 -19.85 -6.28 18.67
C ASP A 80 -20.33 -7.67 19.04
N LEU A 81 -19.42 -8.52 19.55
CA LEU A 81 -19.77 -9.85 20.06
C LEU A 81 -20.72 -9.75 21.25
N ALA A 82 -20.44 -8.88 22.21
CA ALA A 82 -21.30 -8.64 23.37
C ALA A 82 -22.70 -8.15 22.96
N ALA A 83 -22.77 -7.29 21.95
CA ALA A 83 -24.01 -6.66 21.52
C ALA A 83 -25.05 -7.65 20.97
N VAL A 84 -24.60 -8.69 20.27
CA VAL A 84 -25.45 -9.79 19.77
C VAL A 84 -26.19 -10.50 20.92
N TRP A 85 -25.58 -10.53 22.11
CA TRP A 85 -26.15 -11.16 23.31
C TRP A 85 -26.90 -10.17 24.22
N GLY A 86 -27.20 -8.97 23.74
CA GLY A 86 -27.89 -7.93 24.51
C GLY A 86 -27.02 -7.18 25.52
N TRP A 87 -25.70 -7.39 25.51
CA TRP A 87 -24.78 -6.65 26.37
C TRP A 87 -24.34 -5.35 25.69
N ARG A 88 -24.28 -4.25 26.44
CA ARG A 88 -23.88 -2.92 25.94
C ARG A 88 -22.70 -2.42 26.74
N PHE A 89 -21.69 -1.92 26.03
CA PHE A 89 -20.51 -1.35 26.65
C PHE A 89 -20.86 -0.08 27.40
N ARG A 90 -20.45 0.01 28.66
CA ARG A 90 -20.72 1.15 29.54
C ARG A 90 -19.47 2.00 29.78
N SER A 91 -18.38 1.35 30.17
CA SER A 91 -17.14 2.02 30.55
C SER A 91 -15.97 1.04 30.52
N ASP A 92 -14.77 1.57 30.50
CA ASP A 92 -13.54 0.82 30.74
C ASP A 92 -12.70 1.44 31.86
N GLU A 93 -11.99 0.57 32.58
CA GLU A 93 -11.12 0.94 33.70
C GLU A 93 -9.72 0.37 33.42
N PRO A 94 -8.84 1.15 32.77
CA PRO A 94 -7.46 0.75 32.55
C PRO A 94 -6.66 0.84 33.85
N SER A 95 -5.86 -0.18 34.14
CA SER A 95 -4.93 -0.20 35.27
C SER A 95 -3.58 -0.79 34.86
N ALA A 96 -2.59 -0.75 35.76
CA ALA A 96 -1.26 -1.30 35.47
C ALA A 96 -1.22 -2.81 35.23
N ARG A 97 -2.26 -3.56 35.64
CA ARG A 97 -2.28 -5.04 35.59
C ARG A 97 -3.48 -5.64 34.88
N GLN A 98 -4.49 -4.85 34.56
CA GLN A 98 -5.76 -5.30 33.98
C GLN A 98 -6.39 -4.13 33.23
N TRP A 99 -7.16 -4.42 32.19
CA TRP A 99 -7.98 -3.43 31.50
C TRP A 99 -9.41 -3.93 31.48
N LEU A 100 -10.17 -3.52 32.49
CA LEU A 100 -11.53 -4.01 32.69
C LEU A 100 -12.50 -3.29 31.75
N LEU A 101 -13.33 -4.06 31.06
CA LEU A 101 -14.44 -3.60 30.24
C LEU A 101 -15.74 -3.92 30.98
N HIS A 102 -16.58 -2.92 31.20
CA HIS A 102 -17.86 -3.07 31.86
C HIS A 102 -19.00 -3.03 30.84
N PHE A 103 -19.86 -4.02 30.92
CA PHE A 103 -21.05 -4.14 30.09
C PHE A 103 -22.30 -4.19 30.97
N ASN A 104 -23.37 -3.52 30.53
CA ASN A 104 -24.72 -3.68 31.09
C ASN A 104 -25.55 -4.59 30.18
N TYR A 105 -26.47 -5.35 30.76
CA TYR A 105 -27.46 -6.10 30.00
C TYR A 105 -28.62 -5.18 29.61
N GLU A 106 -28.68 -4.84 28.34
CA GLU A 106 -29.64 -3.91 27.75
C GLU A 106 -30.05 -4.41 26.34
N PRO A 107 -30.86 -5.48 26.26
CA PRO A 107 -31.21 -6.14 25.00
C PRO A 107 -32.02 -5.25 24.06
N ASP A 108 -32.82 -4.34 24.62
CA ASP A 108 -33.71 -3.45 23.86
C ASP A 108 -33.00 -2.19 23.34
N THR A 109 -31.78 -1.91 23.81
CA THR A 109 -31.01 -0.76 23.32
C THR A 109 -30.56 -1.02 21.88
N PRO A 110 -30.94 -0.16 20.91
CA PRO A 110 -30.52 -0.31 19.52
C PRO A 110 -28.99 -0.39 19.41
N TYR A 111 -28.52 -1.28 18.56
CA TYR A 111 -27.10 -1.48 18.33
C TYR A 111 -26.76 -1.30 16.86
N GLU A 112 -25.84 -0.38 16.60
CA GLU A 112 -25.30 -0.18 15.27
C GLU A 112 -24.20 -1.22 15.01
N GLY A 113 -24.54 -2.24 14.24
CA GLY A 113 -23.64 -3.32 13.86
C GLY A 113 -22.41 -2.84 13.08
N PRO A 114 -21.34 -3.65 13.01
CA PRO A 114 -20.11 -3.28 12.32
C PRO A 114 -20.33 -2.93 10.84
N ALA A 115 -21.29 -3.58 10.17
CA ALA A 115 -21.65 -3.26 8.79
C ALA A 115 -22.25 -1.85 8.65
N ALA A 116 -23.17 -1.47 9.55
CA ALA A 116 -23.77 -0.14 9.54
C ALA A 116 -22.74 0.95 9.88
N ARG A 117 -21.90 0.72 10.90
CA ARG A 117 -20.81 1.64 11.23
C ARG A 117 -19.80 1.80 10.10
N LEU A 118 -19.42 0.71 9.42
CA LEU A 118 -18.54 0.77 8.26
C LEU A 118 -19.20 1.54 7.12
N ALA A 119 -20.48 1.28 6.83
CA ALA A 119 -21.21 2.02 5.81
C ALA A 119 -21.30 3.52 6.12
N SER A 120 -21.56 3.88 7.39
CA SER A 120 -21.60 5.25 7.88
C SER A 120 -20.23 5.93 7.76
N GLU A 121 -19.16 5.27 8.25
CA GLU A 121 -17.79 5.76 8.12
C GLU A 121 -17.42 6.00 6.65
N LEU A 122 -17.78 5.07 5.75
CA LEU A 122 -17.49 5.18 4.33
C LEU A 122 -18.35 6.23 3.61
N ALA A 123 -19.54 6.56 4.11
CA ALA A 123 -20.37 7.63 3.57
C ALA A 123 -19.74 9.00 3.84
N ASP A 124 -19.19 9.18 5.04
CA ASP A 124 -18.56 10.42 5.49
C ASP A 124 -17.06 10.49 5.16
N ALA A 125 -16.46 9.39 4.70
CA ALA A 125 -15.03 9.31 4.43
C ALA A 125 -14.59 10.19 3.25
N ASP A 126 -13.63 11.06 3.53
CA ASP A 126 -12.90 11.83 2.53
C ASP A 126 -11.64 11.09 2.05
N LEU A 127 -11.34 11.27 0.76
CA LEU A 127 -10.09 10.77 0.19
C LEU A 127 -8.92 11.62 0.68
N ASN A 128 -7.84 10.95 1.09
CA ASN A 128 -6.59 11.60 1.42
C ASN A 128 -5.89 12.14 0.15
N ALA A 129 -4.71 12.71 0.35
CA ALA A 129 -3.95 13.32 -0.72
C ALA A 129 -3.48 12.35 -1.84
N ASP A 130 -3.54 11.05 -1.61
CA ASP A 130 -3.22 10.03 -2.61
C ASP A 130 -4.48 9.46 -3.29
N GLY A 131 -5.66 10.04 -3.03
CA GLY A 131 -6.94 9.55 -3.53
C GLY A 131 -7.39 8.25 -2.84
N MET A 132 -6.93 8.02 -1.60
CA MET A 132 -7.24 6.83 -0.81
C MET A 132 -7.95 7.20 0.49
N TYR A 133 -8.85 6.34 0.95
CA TYR A 133 -9.23 6.29 2.35
C TYR A 133 -8.58 5.06 2.98
N VAL A 134 -8.12 5.15 4.22
CA VAL A 134 -7.44 4.03 4.89
C VAL A 134 -8.29 3.60 6.07
N VAL A 135 -8.82 2.39 5.97
CA VAL A 135 -9.65 1.77 7.01
C VAL A 135 -8.79 0.81 7.82
N ASP A 136 -8.93 0.85 9.15
CA ASP A 136 -8.41 -0.20 10.02
C ASP A 136 -9.37 -1.41 9.99
N PRO A 137 -9.02 -2.52 9.32
CA PRO A 137 -9.91 -3.67 9.24
C PRO A 137 -10.16 -4.32 10.60
N THR A 138 -9.34 -4.06 11.62
CA THR A 138 -9.48 -4.64 12.95
C THR A 138 -10.63 -4.02 13.74
N LEU A 139 -11.09 -2.82 13.38
CA LEU A 139 -12.30 -2.20 13.93
C LEU A 139 -13.57 -2.94 13.49
N TYR A 140 -13.49 -3.68 12.37
CA TYR A 140 -14.59 -4.42 11.76
C TYR A 140 -14.31 -5.91 11.66
N ALA A 141 -13.49 -6.43 12.58
CA ALA A 141 -13.08 -7.84 12.60
C ALA A 141 -14.26 -8.81 12.81
N ALA A 142 -15.40 -8.33 13.30
CA ALA A 142 -16.63 -9.09 13.41
C ALA A 142 -17.29 -9.39 12.05
N LEU A 143 -16.94 -8.64 10.99
CA LEU A 143 -17.37 -8.94 9.62
C LEU A 143 -16.42 -9.94 8.97
N SER A 144 -16.97 -10.93 8.27
CA SER A 144 -16.18 -11.75 7.33
C SER A 144 -15.60 -10.85 6.24
N ASP A 145 -14.52 -11.30 5.60
CA ASP A 145 -13.89 -10.50 4.53
C ASP A 145 -14.84 -10.29 3.35
N GLU A 146 -15.70 -11.28 3.04
CA GLU A 146 -16.72 -11.16 1.99
C GLU A 146 -17.81 -10.14 2.32
N GLU A 147 -18.30 -10.14 3.57
CA GLU A 147 -19.32 -9.17 3.99
C GLU A 147 -18.74 -7.76 4.07
N ARG A 148 -17.50 -7.63 4.56
CA ARG A 148 -16.78 -6.35 4.56
C ARG A 148 -16.63 -5.80 3.15
N ASP A 149 -16.23 -6.64 2.19
CA ASP A 149 -16.09 -6.25 0.78
C ASP A 149 -17.42 -5.89 0.14
N ARG A 150 -18.50 -6.58 0.50
CA ARG A 150 -19.86 -6.22 0.07
C ARG A 150 -20.25 -4.84 0.57
N VAL A 151 -20.05 -4.54 1.86
CA VAL A 151 -20.36 -3.23 2.44
C VAL A 151 -19.54 -2.13 1.77
N ILE A 152 -18.24 -2.36 1.57
CA ILE A 152 -17.34 -1.45 0.84
C ILE A 152 -17.87 -1.17 -0.58
N ALA A 153 -18.22 -2.23 -1.32
CA ALA A 153 -18.73 -2.10 -2.69
C ALA A 153 -20.07 -1.35 -2.75
N VAL A 154 -21.00 -1.65 -1.84
CA VAL A 154 -22.31 -0.97 -1.75
C VAL A 154 -22.15 0.52 -1.43
N ALA A 155 -21.16 0.87 -0.59
CA ALA A 155 -20.85 2.26 -0.27
C ALA A 155 -20.12 3.01 -1.42
N GLY A 156 -19.93 2.37 -2.59
CA GLY A 156 -19.26 3.00 -3.73
C GLY A 156 -17.73 3.02 -3.63
N TRP A 157 -17.15 2.14 -2.80
CA TRP A 157 -15.72 2.00 -2.60
C TRP A 157 -15.20 0.68 -3.19
N GLN A 158 -13.89 0.63 -3.46
CA GLN A 158 -13.19 -0.58 -3.89
C GLN A 158 -11.80 -0.63 -3.23
N ARG A 159 -11.25 -1.84 -3.05
CA ARG A 159 -9.91 -2.02 -2.50
C ARG A 159 -8.86 -1.41 -3.44
N SER A 160 -8.00 -0.58 -2.88
CA SER A 160 -6.83 -0.05 -3.57
C SER A 160 -5.86 -1.20 -3.89
N PRO A 161 -5.26 -1.21 -5.09
CA PRO A 161 -4.19 -2.16 -5.40
C PRO A 161 -2.91 -1.87 -4.61
N ARG A 162 -2.81 -0.71 -3.94
CA ARG A 162 -1.67 -0.35 -3.10
C ARG A 162 -1.86 -0.98 -1.72
N PRO A 163 -1.04 -1.96 -1.32
CA PRO A 163 -1.10 -2.46 0.04
C PRO A 163 -0.64 -1.38 1.00
N VAL A 164 -1.39 -1.17 2.08
CA VAL A 164 -0.95 -0.44 3.26
C VAL A 164 -0.79 -1.46 4.36
N VAL A 165 0.39 -1.52 4.98
CA VAL A 165 0.69 -2.56 5.96
C VAL A 165 -0.26 -2.42 7.14
N GLY A 166 -1.04 -3.48 7.41
CA GLY A 166 -1.98 -3.53 8.54
C GLY A 166 -3.29 -2.75 8.33
N MET A 167 -3.48 -2.09 7.18
CA MET A 167 -4.67 -1.29 6.89
C MET A 167 -5.27 -1.65 5.54
N LEU A 168 -6.57 -1.43 5.39
CA LEU A 168 -7.28 -1.58 4.14
C LEU A 168 -7.33 -0.23 3.43
N ALA A 169 -6.53 -0.06 2.38
CA ALA A 169 -6.64 1.11 1.53
C ALA A 169 -7.83 0.95 0.57
N LEU A 170 -8.71 1.94 0.57
CA LEU A 170 -9.93 2.01 -0.22
C LEU A 170 -9.90 3.23 -1.13
N THR A 171 -10.65 3.14 -2.23
CA THR A 171 -10.76 4.18 -3.25
C THR A 171 -12.21 4.25 -3.67
N ARG A 172 -12.78 5.43 -3.93
CA ARG A 172 -14.13 5.49 -4.52
C ARG A 172 -14.09 4.94 -5.94
N VAL A 173 -15.16 4.26 -6.36
CA VAL A 173 -15.27 3.77 -7.75
C VAL A 173 -15.14 4.96 -8.71
N GLY A 174 -14.28 4.83 -9.72
CA GLY A 174 -13.96 5.92 -10.66
C GLY A 174 -12.93 6.94 -10.13
N THR A 175 -12.54 6.88 -8.86
CA THR A 175 -11.38 7.60 -8.35
C THR A 175 -10.16 6.70 -8.40
N SER A 176 -9.10 7.24 -8.98
CA SER A 176 -7.90 6.48 -9.29
C SER A 176 -6.81 6.82 -8.29
N VAL A 177 -6.25 5.79 -7.67
CA VAL A 177 -5.11 5.96 -6.77
C VAL A 177 -3.83 6.06 -7.56
N ALA A 178 -3.02 7.01 -7.14
CA ALA A 178 -1.64 7.14 -7.51
C ALA A 178 -0.86 5.85 -7.12
N SER A 179 -0.68 4.91 -8.06
CA SER A 179 0.24 3.78 -7.89
C SER A 179 1.69 4.30 -7.77
N GLY A 180 2.35 3.91 -6.68
CA GLY A 180 3.68 4.41 -6.31
C GLY A 180 4.74 4.21 -7.40
N LEU A 181 5.70 5.13 -7.38
CA LEU A 181 6.87 5.31 -8.28
C LEU A 181 6.62 5.94 -9.67
N GLY A 182 5.38 6.02 -10.14
CA GLY A 182 5.09 6.62 -11.46
C GLY A 182 3.97 7.64 -11.47
N SER A 183 2.92 7.41 -10.70
CA SER A 183 1.62 8.04 -10.95
C SER A 183 1.61 9.57 -10.93
N ILE A 184 0.77 10.11 -11.80
CA ILE A 184 0.16 11.44 -11.73
C ILE A 184 -0.40 11.65 -10.31
N ASN A 185 0.43 12.19 -9.42
CA ASN A 185 0.00 12.66 -8.12
C ASN A 185 -0.27 14.17 -8.24
N LEU A 186 -1.56 14.55 -8.15
CA LEU A 186 -1.99 15.95 -8.11
C LEU A 186 -1.68 16.61 -6.75
N GLY A 187 -1.03 15.90 -5.84
CA GLY A 187 -0.68 16.35 -4.49
C GLY A 187 -1.89 16.39 -3.57
N GLY A 188 -2.89 15.53 -3.80
CA GLY A 188 -4.12 15.46 -3.01
C GLY A 188 -5.27 16.30 -3.43
N VAL A 189 -5.07 17.12 -4.44
CA VAL A 189 -6.11 17.99 -4.97
C VAL A 189 -6.99 17.16 -5.89
N SER A 190 -8.30 17.14 -5.61
CA SER A 190 -9.24 16.45 -6.48
C SER A 190 -9.35 17.17 -7.84
N THR A 191 -9.71 16.45 -8.90
CA THR A 191 -9.94 17.08 -10.21
C THR A 191 -11.12 18.06 -10.17
N ALA A 192 -12.11 17.80 -9.31
CA ALA A 192 -13.23 18.69 -9.07
C ALA A 192 -12.77 20.01 -8.44
N GLU A 193 -11.91 19.94 -7.42
CA GLU A 193 -11.31 21.09 -6.76
C GLU A 193 -10.41 21.89 -7.72
N LEU A 194 -9.60 21.20 -8.54
CA LEU A 194 -8.81 21.86 -9.59
C LEU A 194 -9.71 22.61 -10.58
N ARG A 195 -10.88 22.06 -10.95
CA ARG A 195 -11.82 22.72 -11.86
C ARG A 195 -12.50 23.94 -11.26
N GLN A 196 -12.58 24.04 -9.93
CA GLN A 196 -13.10 25.24 -9.26
C GLN A 196 -12.12 26.42 -9.34
N ASN A 197 -10.84 26.17 -9.58
CA ASN A 197 -9.85 27.23 -9.76
C ASN A 197 -9.90 27.79 -11.21
N PRO A 198 -10.22 29.08 -11.40
CA PRO A 198 -10.40 29.66 -12.74
C PRO A 198 -9.12 29.60 -13.60
N ASP A 199 -7.94 29.72 -12.98
CA ASP A 199 -6.66 29.62 -13.70
C ASP A 199 -6.41 28.19 -14.21
N MET A 200 -6.82 27.19 -13.44
CA MET A 200 -6.71 25.78 -13.83
C MET A 200 -7.68 25.46 -14.97
N LEU A 201 -8.90 25.98 -14.90
CA LEU A 201 -9.91 25.80 -15.94
C LEU A 201 -9.49 26.46 -17.26
N ALA A 202 -8.94 27.68 -17.21
CA ALA A 202 -8.40 28.35 -18.38
C ALA A 202 -7.25 27.56 -19.02
N ARG A 203 -6.34 27.00 -18.22
CA ARG A 203 -5.24 26.15 -18.69
C ARG A 203 -5.74 24.83 -19.27
N ALA A 204 -6.72 24.19 -18.62
CA ALA A 204 -7.30 22.96 -19.10
C ALA A 204 -7.94 23.17 -20.49
N LYS A 205 -8.70 24.26 -20.66
CA LYS A 205 -9.30 24.64 -21.94
C LYS A 205 -8.25 24.97 -23.02
N ALA A 206 -7.16 25.66 -22.66
CA ALA A 206 -6.07 25.95 -23.58
C ALA A 206 -5.35 24.67 -24.04
N PHE A 207 -5.12 23.75 -23.11
CA PHE A 207 -4.53 22.44 -23.42
C PHE A 207 -5.47 21.60 -24.30
N GLU A 208 -6.76 21.57 -23.99
CA GLU A 208 -7.80 20.91 -24.77
C GLU A 208 -7.87 21.45 -26.20
N THR A 209 -7.80 22.77 -26.38
CA THR A 209 -7.76 23.39 -27.72
C THR A 209 -6.55 22.93 -28.53
N THR A 210 -5.41 22.69 -27.88
CA THR A 210 -4.16 22.32 -28.55
C THR A 210 -4.04 20.81 -28.81
N HIS A 211 -4.54 19.97 -27.91
CA HIS A 211 -4.33 18.52 -27.94
C HIS A 211 -5.61 17.72 -28.19
N GLY A 212 -6.78 18.36 -28.23
CA GLY A 212 -8.08 17.75 -28.50
C GLY A 212 -8.71 17.00 -27.33
N PHE A 213 -8.24 17.22 -26.09
CA PHE A 213 -8.82 16.58 -24.91
C PHE A 213 -8.60 17.38 -23.62
N ASP A 214 -9.58 17.34 -22.71
CA ASP A 214 -9.50 17.94 -21.38
C ASP A 214 -8.48 17.18 -20.50
N PRO A 215 -7.42 17.86 -20.00
CA PRO A 215 -6.44 17.21 -19.15
C PRO A 215 -6.96 16.88 -17.74
N LEU A 216 -8.08 17.47 -17.32
CA LEU A 216 -8.72 17.22 -16.03
C LEU A 216 -9.92 16.27 -16.14
N ASP A 217 -10.17 15.65 -17.31
CA ASP A 217 -11.21 14.63 -17.47
C ASP A 217 -10.87 13.37 -16.62
N PRO A 218 -11.74 12.99 -15.65
CA PRO A 218 -11.54 11.80 -14.82
C PRO A 218 -11.28 10.54 -15.64
N TYR A 219 -11.99 10.34 -16.76
CA TYR A 219 -11.85 9.15 -17.59
C TYR A 219 -10.48 9.11 -18.28
N ARG A 220 -10.02 10.24 -18.80
CA ARG A 220 -8.69 10.36 -19.43
C ARG A 220 -7.58 10.19 -18.41
N LEU A 221 -7.72 10.77 -17.22
CA LEU A 221 -6.75 10.60 -16.14
C LEU A 221 -6.64 9.14 -15.70
N GLU A 222 -7.76 8.42 -15.60
CA GLU A 222 -7.75 6.96 -15.38
C GLU A 222 -6.99 6.24 -16.49
N HIS A 223 -7.34 6.50 -17.75
CA HIS A 223 -6.65 5.91 -18.88
C HIS A 223 -5.13 6.16 -18.83
N MET A 224 -4.71 7.37 -18.48
CA MET A 224 -3.30 7.72 -18.39
C MET A 224 -2.57 7.06 -17.24
N ARG A 225 -3.22 6.86 -16.10
CA ARG A 225 -2.66 6.07 -14.99
C ARG A 225 -2.51 4.59 -15.37
N VAL A 226 -3.49 4.01 -16.07
CA VAL A 226 -3.40 2.65 -16.62
C VAL A 226 -2.22 2.54 -17.59
N ARG A 227 -2.08 3.50 -18.51
CA ARG A 227 -0.95 3.53 -19.47
C ARG A 227 0.39 3.77 -18.77
N GLU A 228 0.44 4.60 -17.75
CA GLU A 228 1.63 4.80 -16.94
C GLU A 228 2.04 3.51 -16.22
N ASN A 229 1.10 2.79 -15.61
CA ASN A 229 1.34 1.49 -14.98
C ASN A 229 1.83 0.46 -15.99
N TYR A 230 1.25 0.44 -17.18
CA TYR A 230 1.71 -0.40 -18.28
C TYR A 230 3.18 -0.11 -18.63
N TRP A 231 3.54 1.18 -18.79
CA TRP A 231 4.91 1.58 -19.09
C TRP A 231 5.87 1.29 -17.94
N LEU A 232 5.45 1.49 -16.69
CA LEU A 232 6.24 1.20 -15.50
C LEU A 232 6.56 -0.30 -15.41
N LYS A 233 5.56 -1.17 -15.60
CA LYS A 233 5.75 -2.63 -15.65
C LYS A 233 6.73 -3.07 -16.72
N ARG A 234 6.80 -2.35 -17.84
CA ARG A 234 7.72 -2.64 -18.94
C ARG A 234 9.13 -2.07 -18.70
N PHE A 235 9.22 -0.91 -18.07
CA PHE A 235 10.49 -0.23 -17.76
C PHE A 235 11.23 -0.88 -16.60
N LEU A 236 10.52 -1.25 -15.52
CA LEU A 236 11.12 -1.67 -14.25
C LEU A 236 12.06 -2.88 -14.39
N PRO A 237 11.73 -3.96 -15.13
CA PRO A 237 12.63 -5.10 -15.27
C PRO A 237 13.93 -4.73 -15.99
N ALA A 238 13.86 -3.93 -17.06
CA ALA A 238 15.04 -3.49 -17.80
C ALA A 238 15.94 -2.57 -16.96
N ALA A 239 15.34 -1.62 -16.23
CA ALA A 239 16.07 -0.74 -15.33
C ALA A 239 16.70 -1.50 -14.16
N ALA A 240 15.97 -2.45 -13.55
CA ALA A 240 16.48 -3.28 -12.47
C ALA A 240 17.63 -4.19 -12.91
N LEU A 241 17.49 -4.86 -14.07
CA LEU A 241 18.55 -5.67 -14.66
C LEU A 241 19.78 -4.84 -15.01
N CYS A 242 19.58 -3.64 -15.58
CA CYS A 242 20.69 -2.71 -15.84
C CYS A 242 21.43 -2.37 -14.54
N GLY A 243 20.70 -1.97 -13.50
CA GLY A 243 21.28 -1.63 -12.20
C GLY A 243 22.04 -2.81 -11.58
N LEU A 244 21.45 -4.00 -11.61
CA LEU A 244 22.07 -5.23 -11.10
C LEU A 244 23.34 -5.59 -11.88
N LEU A 245 23.28 -5.60 -13.21
CA LEU A 245 24.40 -5.97 -14.07
C LEU A 245 25.56 -4.98 -13.95
N TRP A 246 25.28 -3.69 -13.83
CA TRP A 246 26.33 -2.69 -13.59
C TRP A 246 26.93 -2.84 -12.19
N THR A 247 26.09 -3.04 -11.17
CA THR A 247 26.57 -3.17 -9.79
C THR A 247 27.43 -4.43 -9.61
N VAL A 248 27.00 -5.56 -10.15
CA VAL A 248 27.72 -6.84 -10.01
C VAL A 248 28.87 -6.94 -11.03
N GLY A 249 28.69 -6.45 -12.25
CA GLY A 249 29.65 -6.59 -13.36
C GLY A 249 30.92 -5.75 -13.21
N VAL A 250 30.88 -4.64 -12.46
CA VAL A 250 32.07 -3.82 -12.16
C VAL A 250 33.12 -4.61 -11.37
N PHE A 251 32.71 -5.48 -10.43
CA PHE A 251 33.64 -6.25 -9.61
C PHE A 251 34.56 -7.20 -10.40
N PRO A 252 34.05 -8.15 -11.20
CA PRO A 252 34.91 -9.03 -12.00
C PRO A 252 35.71 -8.26 -13.05
N LEU A 253 35.22 -7.10 -13.51
CA LEU A 253 35.97 -6.24 -14.42
C LEU A 253 37.20 -5.64 -13.72
N LEU A 254 37.06 -5.15 -12.49
CA LEU A 254 38.17 -4.64 -11.68
C LEU A 254 39.15 -5.75 -11.27
N ILE A 255 38.65 -6.89 -10.79
CA ILE A 255 39.48 -8.04 -10.40
C ILE A 255 40.27 -8.57 -11.62
N GLY A 256 39.63 -8.65 -12.78
CA GLY A 256 40.27 -9.12 -14.01
C GLY A 256 41.32 -8.17 -14.60
N LEU A 257 41.46 -6.95 -14.06
CA LEU A 257 42.53 -6.02 -14.42
C LEU A 257 43.80 -6.21 -13.56
N GLU A 258 43.74 -7.02 -12.50
CA GLU A 258 44.91 -7.30 -11.67
C GLU A 258 45.86 -8.30 -12.36
N ASP A 259 47.16 -8.04 -12.28
CA ASP A 259 48.19 -8.88 -12.88
C ASP A 259 48.15 -10.31 -12.30
N GLY A 260 48.09 -11.31 -13.18
CA GLY A 260 48.07 -12.73 -12.79
C GLY A 260 46.68 -13.35 -12.63
N VAL A 261 45.61 -12.58 -12.81
CA VAL A 261 44.22 -13.11 -12.81
C VAL A 261 43.85 -13.69 -14.18
N ASP A 262 43.05 -14.77 -14.20
CA ASP A 262 42.56 -15.37 -15.44
C ASP A 262 41.75 -14.35 -16.26
N SER A 263 42.17 -14.13 -17.51
CA SER A 263 41.49 -13.29 -18.51
C SER A 263 39.99 -13.55 -18.62
N LYS A 264 39.51 -14.75 -18.26
CA LYS A 264 38.09 -15.10 -18.23
C LYS A 264 37.30 -14.26 -17.22
N VAL A 265 37.88 -13.89 -16.08
CA VAL A 265 37.22 -13.06 -15.05
C VAL A 265 36.92 -11.67 -15.62
N PHE A 266 37.90 -11.07 -16.29
CA PHE A 266 37.71 -9.82 -17.03
C PHE A 266 36.63 -9.93 -18.10
N GLN A 267 36.65 -11.00 -18.90
CA GLN A 267 35.65 -11.23 -19.95
C GLN A 267 34.22 -11.35 -19.39
N VAL A 268 34.04 -12.03 -18.26
CA VAL A 268 32.74 -12.10 -17.57
C VAL A 268 32.26 -10.71 -17.18
N GLY A 269 33.12 -9.90 -16.56
CA GLY A 269 32.80 -8.51 -16.21
C GLY A 269 32.45 -7.66 -17.43
N ALA A 270 33.23 -7.77 -18.50
CA ALA A 270 32.98 -7.07 -19.76
C ALA A 270 31.62 -7.45 -20.38
N TRP A 271 31.28 -8.75 -20.43
CA TRP A 271 30.00 -9.23 -20.94
C TRP A 271 28.82 -8.77 -20.08
N MET A 272 28.97 -8.76 -18.75
CA MET A 272 27.94 -8.24 -17.84
C MET A 272 27.70 -6.75 -18.04
N MET A 273 28.77 -5.97 -18.22
CA MET A 273 28.67 -4.53 -18.50
C MET A 273 28.02 -4.26 -19.86
N LEU A 274 28.37 -5.03 -20.89
CA LEU A 274 27.72 -4.96 -22.21
C LEU A 274 26.23 -5.31 -22.15
N ALA A 275 25.87 -6.38 -21.44
CA ALA A 275 24.47 -6.74 -21.21
C ALA A 275 23.73 -5.63 -20.44
N GLY A 276 24.37 -5.03 -19.44
CA GLY A 276 23.86 -3.88 -18.71
C GLY A 276 23.62 -2.67 -19.62
N ALA A 277 24.56 -2.35 -20.51
CA ALA A 277 24.40 -1.28 -21.50
C ALA A 277 23.24 -1.56 -22.46
N ALA A 278 23.05 -2.80 -22.91
CA ALA A 278 21.91 -3.18 -23.72
C ALA A 278 20.57 -2.98 -22.96
N CYS A 279 20.51 -3.34 -21.67
CA CYS A 279 19.36 -3.06 -20.82
C CYS A 279 19.11 -1.55 -20.65
N ALA A 280 20.17 -0.74 -20.53
CA ALA A 280 20.06 0.72 -20.46
C ALA A 280 19.45 1.31 -21.73
N VAL A 281 19.91 0.86 -22.91
CA VAL A 281 19.35 1.27 -24.22
C VAL A 281 17.88 0.89 -24.31
N LEU A 282 17.51 -0.33 -23.91
CA LEU A 282 16.11 -0.77 -23.88
C LEU A 282 15.27 0.10 -22.94
N ALA A 283 15.74 0.39 -21.74
CA ALA A 283 15.07 1.25 -20.77
C ALA A 283 14.89 2.69 -21.30
N ALA A 284 15.93 3.24 -21.95
CA ALA A 284 15.88 4.56 -22.58
C ALA A 284 14.86 4.60 -23.74
N TRP A 285 14.81 3.54 -24.55
CA TRP A 285 13.84 3.40 -25.63
C TRP A 285 12.40 3.30 -25.12
N ILE A 286 12.16 2.49 -24.08
CA ILE A 286 10.85 2.39 -23.40
C ILE A 286 10.43 3.77 -22.86
N ASN A 287 11.33 4.48 -22.19
CA ASN A 287 11.07 5.83 -21.66
C ASN A 287 10.80 6.84 -22.78
N SER A 288 11.51 6.75 -23.91
CA SER A 288 11.25 7.59 -25.09
C SER A 288 9.85 7.35 -25.65
N ARG A 289 9.42 6.09 -25.77
CA ARG A 289 8.04 5.75 -26.17
C ARG A 289 7.00 6.26 -25.17
N LYS A 290 7.22 6.05 -23.86
CA LYS A 290 6.38 6.62 -22.78
C LYS A 290 6.23 8.14 -22.96
N ARG A 291 7.34 8.86 -23.17
CA ARG A 291 7.35 10.32 -23.33
C ARG A 291 6.59 10.80 -24.56
N ARG A 292 6.65 10.06 -25.67
CA ARG A 292 5.89 10.39 -26.88
C ARG A 292 4.39 10.23 -26.67
N GLU A 293 3.99 9.23 -25.90
CA GLU A 293 2.58 8.91 -25.72
C GLU A 293 1.90 9.76 -24.64
N ILE A 294 2.46 9.78 -23.43
CA ILE A 294 1.81 10.44 -22.27
C ILE A 294 2.60 11.66 -21.77
N GLY A 295 3.77 11.94 -22.35
CA GLY A 295 4.68 12.96 -21.81
C GLY A 295 4.15 14.39 -21.90
N ALA A 296 3.39 14.75 -22.94
CA ALA A 296 2.78 16.06 -23.05
C ALA A 296 1.76 16.31 -21.93
N HIS A 297 0.90 15.32 -21.68
CA HIS A 297 -0.09 15.40 -20.63
C HIS A 297 0.52 15.42 -19.22
N MET A 298 1.49 14.54 -18.95
CA MET A 298 2.22 14.53 -17.67
C MET A 298 2.85 15.88 -17.36
N LYS A 299 3.47 16.53 -18.36
CA LYS A 299 4.07 17.85 -18.20
C LYS A 299 3.04 18.91 -17.86
N GLU A 300 1.85 18.88 -18.48
CA GLU A 300 0.82 19.86 -18.19
C GLU A 300 0.23 19.68 -16.80
N LEU A 301 -0.07 18.44 -16.37
CA LEU A 301 -0.51 18.20 -15.00
C LEU A 301 0.51 18.64 -13.96
N GLN A 302 1.80 18.41 -14.21
CA GLN A 302 2.85 18.93 -13.34
C GLN A 302 2.89 20.46 -13.30
N ARG A 303 2.60 21.14 -14.42
CA ARG A 303 2.49 22.60 -14.46
C ARG A 303 1.28 23.10 -13.70
N MET A 304 0.11 22.53 -13.94
CA MET A 304 -1.13 22.84 -13.21
C MET A 304 -0.93 22.70 -11.71
N ARG A 305 -0.33 21.59 -11.26
CA ARG A 305 0.01 21.37 -9.84
C ARG A 305 0.92 22.46 -9.27
N ARG A 306 1.95 22.90 -10.01
CA ARG A 306 2.85 23.97 -9.55
C ARG A 306 2.13 25.30 -9.43
N VAL A 307 1.22 25.61 -10.35
CA VAL A 307 0.43 26.85 -10.32
C VAL A 307 -0.57 26.80 -9.15
N TYR A 308 -1.30 25.70 -9.00
CA TYR A 308 -2.22 25.49 -7.88
C TYR A 308 -1.54 25.66 -6.51
N ARG A 309 -0.37 25.03 -6.33
CA ARG A 309 0.40 25.18 -5.09
C ARG A 309 0.81 26.61 -4.80
N ARG A 310 1.17 27.38 -5.82
CA ARG A 310 1.53 28.80 -5.64
C ARG A 310 0.32 29.63 -5.21
N SER A 311 -0.84 29.39 -5.81
CA SER A 311 -2.07 30.12 -5.47
C SER A 311 -2.60 29.80 -4.07
N THR A 312 -2.37 28.58 -3.56
CA THR A 312 -2.80 28.22 -2.21
C THR A 312 -1.84 28.68 -1.12
N THR A 313 -0.54 28.87 -1.42
CA THR A 313 0.44 29.38 -0.45
C THR A 313 0.49 30.90 -0.33
N SER A 314 -0.15 31.63 -1.24
CA SER A 314 -0.17 33.09 -1.25
C SER A 314 -1.35 33.71 -0.48
N ASN A 315 -2.24 32.87 0.06
CA ASN A 315 -3.35 33.25 0.92
C ASN A 315 -3.06 32.83 2.35
#